data_AF-A0A177C9F7-F1
#
_entry.id   AF-A0A177C9F7-F1
#
_cell.length_a   1.000
_cell.length_b   1.000
_cell.length_c   1.000
_cell.angle_alpha   90.00
_cell.angle_beta   90.00
_cell.angle_gamma   90.00
#
_symmetry.space_group_name_H-M   'P 1'
#
loop_
_entity.id
_entity.type
_entity.pdbx_description
1 polymer ?
#
loop_
_entity_poly.entity_id
_entity_poly.type
_entity_poly.pdbx_seq_one_letter_code
_entity_poly.pdbx_strand_id
1 'polypeptide(L)' 'HFKHLPEYSLAICRECRHGVLPSQVPHHLQRHHRVHRKEADSIAEEVGRWAGLIQYASQLEVPCEAVDPTGQLPV' A
#
# COMPACT_ATOMS: atom_id res chain seq x y z
N HIS A 1 -9.29 -7.32 -3.38
CA HIS A 1 -8.34 -7.46 -2.25
C HIS A 1 -7.91 -6.14 -1.62
N PHE A 2 -7.65 -5.07 -2.38
CA PHE A 2 -7.16 -3.80 -1.82
C PHE A 2 -8.17 -2.64 -1.96
N LYS A 3 -8.00 -1.60 -1.13
CA LYS A 3 -8.66 -0.30 -1.23
C LYS A 3 -7.58 0.77 -1.46
N HIS A 4 -7.78 1.64 -2.43
CA HIS A 4 -6.89 2.76 -2.68
C HIS A 4 -7.12 3.88 -1.65
N LEU A 5 -6.05 4.38 -1.02
CA LEU A 5 -6.04 5.64 -0.28
C LEU A 5 -5.12 6.64 -1.00
N PRO A 6 -5.66 7.47 -1.91
CA PRO A 6 -4.86 8.41 -2.70
C PRO A 6 -4.18 9.48 -1.83
N GLU A 7 -4.79 9.85 -0.70
CA GLU A 7 -4.24 10.82 0.26
C GLU A 7 -2.85 10.44 0.78
N TYR A 8 -2.58 9.14 0.86
CA TYR A 8 -1.32 8.59 1.38
C TYR A 8 -0.53 7.83 0.31
N SER A 9 -1.03 7.78 -0.93
CA SER A 9 -0.45 7.00 -2.02
C SER A 9 -0.22 5.51 -1.70
N LEU A 10 -1.07 4.93 -0.85
CA LEU A 10 -1.00 3.54 -0.37
C LEU A 10 -2.22 2.71 -0.77
N ALA A 11 -2.02 1.40 -0.86
CA ALA A 11 -3.10 0.42 -0.98
C ALA A 11 -3.34 -0.27 0.37
N ILE A 12 -4.59 -0.32 0.85
CA ILE A 12 -4.96 -1.01 2.09
C ILE A 12 -5.54 -2.39 1.76
N CYS A 13 -4.98 -3.44 2.35
CA CYS A 13 -5.58 -4.78 2.30
C CYS A 13 -6.93 -4.78 3.01
N ARG A 14 -8.00 -5.19 2.32
CA ARG A 14 -9.36 -5.20 2.90
C ARG A 14 -9.55 -6.26 3.97
N GLU A 15 -8.71 -7.30 3.97
CA GLU A 15 -8.82 -8.44 4.89
C GLU A 15 -8.16 -8.15 6.24
N CYS A 16 -6.93 -7.63 6.23
CA CYS A 16 -6.14 -7.39 7.45
C CYS A 16 -5.93 -5.91 7.79
N ARG A 17 -6.47 -4.98 6.97
CA ARG A 17 -6.32 -3.53 7.13
C ARG A 17 -4.87 -3.03 7.13
N HIS A 18 -3.96 -3.79 6.55
CA HIS A 18 -2.55 -3.41 6.42
C HIS A 18 -2.32 -2.53 5.18
N GLY A 19 -1.62 -1.42 5.37
CA GLY A 19 -1.18 -0.55 4.26
C GLY A 19 0.04 -1.14 3.58
N VAL A 20 0.00 -1.29 2.26
CA VAL A 20 1.07 -1.82 1.44
C VAL A 20 1.29 -0.95 0.21
N LEU A 21 2.52 -0.96 -0.27
CA LEU A 21 2.87 -0.46 -1.59
C LEU A 21 2.61 -1.54 -2.65
N PRO A 22 2.37 -1.18 -3.92
CA PRO A 22 2.14 -2.16 -4.98
C PRO A 22 3.28 -3.18 -5.11
N SER A 23 4.54 -2.76 -4.98
CA SER A 23 5.71 -3.68 -4.97
C SER A 23 5.69 -4.69 -3.82
N GLN A 24 4.98 -4.41 -2.74
CA GLN A 24 4.88 -5.28 -1.55
C GLN A 24 3.65 -6.19 -1.59
N VAL A 25 2.69 -5.96 -2.49
CA VAL A 25 1.46 -6.74 -2.63
C VAL A 25 1.71 -8.24 -2.81
N PRO A 26 2.62 -8.70 -3.71
CA PRO A 26 2.83 -10.13 -3.90
C PRO A 26 3.32 -10.82 -2.63
N HIS A 27 4.27 -10.19 -1.95
CA HIS A 27 4.85 -10.70 -0.71
C HIS A 27 3.83 -10.71 0.43
N HIS A 28 3.02 -9.66 0.55
CA HIS A 28 1.97 -9.57 1.54
C HIS A 28 0.93 -10.68 1.38
N LEU A 29 0.41 -10.87 0.16
CA LEU A 29 -0.60 -11.86 -0.13
C LEU A 29 -0.09 -13.29 0.09
N GLN A 30 1.16 -13.59 -0.30
CA GLN A 30 1.75 -14.91 -0.09
C GLN A 30 1.98 -15.23 1.40
N ARG A 31 2.49 -14.27 2.18
CA ARG A 31 2.83 -14.53 3.59
C ARG A 31 1.63 -14.49 4.53
N HIS A 32 0.73 -13.53 4.35
CA HIS A 32 -0.37 -13.29 5.30
C HIS A 32 -1.67 -13.96 4.87
N HIS A 33 -1.89 -14.15 3.57
CA HIS A 33 -3.13 -14.69 3.02
C HIS A 33 -2.92 -16.02 2.28
N ARG A 34 -1.67 -16.51 2.17
CA ARG A 34 -1.29 -17.76 1.50
C ARG A 34 -1.80 -17.87 0.05
N VAL A 35 -1.98 -16.72 -0.61
CA VAL A 35 -2.41 -16.63 -2.01
C VAL A 35 -1.32 -17.19 -2.92
N HIS A 36 -1.73 -17.90 -3.97
CA HIS A 36 -0.78 -18.48 -4.91
C HIS A 36 -0.05 -17.38 -5.70
N ARG A 37 1.25 -17.56 -5.98
CA ARG A 37 2.11 -16.53 -6.59
C ARG A 37 1.51 -15.90 -7.84
N LYS A 38 0.97 -16.70 -8.76
CA LYS A 38 0.36 -16.22 -10.02
C LYS A 38 -0.81 -15.25 -9.78
N GLU A 39 -1.64 -15.54 -8.79
CA GLU A 39 -2.77 -14.68 -8.42
C GLU A 39 -2.27 -13.42 -7.71
N ALA A 40 -1.30 -13.56 -6.81
CA ALA A 40 -0.68 -12.44 -6.12
C ALA A 40 -0.01 -11.44 -7.07
N ASP A 41 0.68 -11.93 -8.09
CA ASP A 41 1.33 -11.12 -9.14
C ASP A 41 0.27 -10.39 -9.99
N SER A 42 -0.83 -11.06 -10.35
CA SER A 42 -1.94 -10.43 -11.10
C SER A 42 -2.61 -9.31 -10.30
N ILE A 43 -2.82 -9.52 -8.99
CA ILE A 43 -3.39 -8.50 -8.11
C ILE A 43 -2.42 -7.31 -7.98
N ALA A 44 -1.12 -7.57 -7.86
CA ALA A 44 -0.11 -6.52 -7.78
C ALA A 44 -0.04 -5.68 -9.07
N GLU A 45 -0.21 -6.31 -10.23
CA GLU A 45 -0.26 -5.61 -11.51
C GLU A 45 -1.49 -4.70 -11.61
N GLU A 46 -2.67 -5.17 -11.18
CA GLU A 46 -3.87 -4.32 -11.11
C GLU A 46 -3.70 -3.13 -10.17
N VAL A 47 -3.19 -3.37 -8.96
CA VAL A 47 -2.93 -2.30 -7.97
C VAL A 47 -1.89 -1.32 -8.52
N GLY A 48 -0.84 -1.80 -9.19
CA GLY A 48 0.21 -0.97 -9.77
C GLY A 48 -0.25 -0.03 -10.89
N ARG A 49 -1.42 -0.27 -11.49
CA ARG A 49 -2.02 0.63 -12.49
C ARG A 49 -2.90 1.73 -11.88
N TRP A 50 -3.11 1.74 -10.56
CA TRP A 50 -3.88 2.80 -9.92
C TRP A 50 -3.09 4.11 -9.90
N ALA A 51 -3.67 5.17 -10.46
CA ALA A 51 -3.08 6.49 -10.46
C ALA A 51 -2.95 7.03 -9.02
N GLY A 52 -1.81 7.64 -8.70
CA GLY A 52 -1.57 8.24 -7.38
C GLY A 52 -0.97 7.29 -6.33
N LEU A 53 -0.67 6.04 -6.68
CA LEU A 53 0.13 5.15 -5.84
C LEU A 53 1.62 5.31 -6.10
N ILE A 54 2.41 5.30 -5.04
CA ILE A 54 3.87 5.13 -5.13
C ILE A 54 4.19 3.64 -5.20
N GLN A 55 4.97 3.24 -6.20
CA GLN A 55 5.32 1.83 -6.43
C GLN A 55 6.29 1.30 -5.38
N TYR A 56 7.29 2.11 -5.04
CA TYR A 56 8.38 1.75 -4.14
C TYR A 56 8.50 2.73 -2.99
N ALA A 57 8.98 2.25 -1.84
CA ALA A 57 9.18 3.11 -0.66
C ALA A 57 10.21 4.22 -0.94
N SER A 58 11.15 3.98 -1.85
CA SER A 58 12.14 4.98 -2.30
C SER A 58 11.54 6.16 -3.07
N GLN A 59 10.28 6.04 -3.54
CA GLN A 59 9.56 7.12 -4.20
C GLN A 59 8.73 7.95 -3.21
N LEU A 60 8.68 7.53 -1.94
CA LEU A 60 8.05 8.32 -0.89
C LEU A 60 8.92 9.54 -0.62
N GLU A 61 8.44 10.71 -1.04
CA GLU A 61 9.06 11.97 -0.65
C GLU A 61 8.68 12.27 0.81
N VAL A 62 9.68 12.23 1.70
CA VAL A 62 9.51 12.69 3.08
C VAL A 62 9.63 14.21 3.05
N PRO A 63 8.58 14.96 3.45
CA PRO A 63 8.68 16.41 3.55
C PRO A 63 9.83 16.78 4.49
N CYS A 64 10.72 17.68 4.04
CA CYS A 64 11.76 18.25 4.91
C CYS A 64 11.18 19.12 6.03
N GLU A 65 9.94 19.56 5.88
CA GLU A 65 9.21 20.35 6.86
C GLU A 65 8.32 19.45 7.70
N ALA A 66 8.27 19.71 9.00
CA ALA A 66 7.39 18.98 9.91
C ALA A 66 5.93 19.26 9.51
N VAL A 67 5.24 18.22 9.05
CA VAL A 67 3.79 18.28 8.85
C VAL A 67 3.13 18.33 10.22
N ASP A 68 2.13 19.21 10.39
CA ASP A 68 1.38 19.31 11.64
C ASP A 68 0.88 17.92 12.10
N PRO A 69 0.94 17.61 13.41
CA PRO A 69 0.42 16.37 13.93
C PRO A 69 -1.03 16.18 13.50
N THR A 70 -1.33 15.09 12.81
CA THR A 70 -2.72 14.74 12.49
C THR A 70 -3.43 14.40 13.79
N GLY A 71 -4.46 15.17 14.15
CA GLY A 71 -5.26 15.00 15.37
C GLY A 71 -6.03 13.66 15.49
N GLN A 72 -5.77 12.72 14.59
CA GLN A 72 -6.29 11.35 14.59
C GLN A 72 -5.36 10.37 15.33
N LEU A 73 -4.16 10.78 15.73
CA LEU A 73 -3.26 9.97 16.55
C LEU A 73 -3.36 10.39 18.02
N PRO A 74 -3.48 9.43 18.96
CA PRO A 74 -3.50 9.74 20.38
C PRO A 74 -2.15 10.36 20.82
N VAL A 75 -2.23 11.38 21.68
CA VAL A 75 -1.10 12.04 22.35
C VAL A 75 -0.48 11.14 23.40
#